data_AF-A0A7Z3HUU8-F1
#
_entry.id   AF-A0A7Z3HUU8-F1
#
_cell.length_a   1.000
_cell.length_b   1.000
_cell.length_c   1.000
_cell.angle_alpha   90.00
_cell.angle_beta   90.00
_cell.angle_gamma   90.00
#
_symmetry.space_group_name_H-M   'P 1'
#
loop_
_entity.id
_entity.type
_entity.pdbx_description
1 polymer ?
#
loop_
_entity_poly.entity_id
_entity_poly.type
_entity_poly.pdbx_seq_one_letter_code
_entity_poly.pdbx_strand_id
1 'polypeptide(L)'
;MLEIINITLLLLLLTVTVFIVLSKHLVISSILTCTFSSLIALIYLIMNAPDVAITEASVGAGLTTVFTFAALSLIKNHKINLSHSPIMLFFILFLAIYLSCFIIQLPDFGSHDAPIHLHVAPYYIENTKKIADISNIVTIILASFRGYDTFGETIVVFTAALCIILILKEEKNKND
;
A
#
# COMPACT_ATOMS: atom_id res chain seq x y z
N MET A 1 13.07 10.93 -21.52
CA MET A 1 12.62 11.79 -20.41
C MET A 1 11.90 10.97 -19.34
N LEU A 2 10.84 10.22 -19.69
CA LEU A 2 10.11 9.37 -18.73
C LEU A 2 11.00 8.32 -18.05
N GLU A 3 11.89 7.66 -18.80
CA GLU A 3 12.83 6.68 -18.23
C GLU A 3 13.77 7.28 -17.18
N ILE A 4 14.27 8.49 -17.42
CA ILE A 4 15.14 9.21 -16.48
C ILE A 4 14.35 9.49 -15.20
N ILE A 5 13.09 9.92 -15.32
CA ILE A 5 12.21 10.17 -14.17
C ILE A 5 11.99 8.87 -13.39
N ASN A 6 11.67 7.76 -14.07
CA ASN A 6 11.46 6.46 -13.42
C ASN A 6 12.70 5.98 -12.67
N ILE A 7 13.87 6.01 -13.30
CA ILE A 7 15.14 5.63 -12.66
C ILE A 7 15.43 6.54 -11.47
N THR A 8 15.22 7.85 -11.61
CA THR A 8 15.43 8.82 -10.53
C THR A 8 14.51 8.53 -9.33
N LEU A 9 13.22 8.26 -9.58
CA LEU A 9 12.27 7.94 -8.53
C LEU A 9 12.55 6.60 -7.85
N LEU A 10 12.95 5.57 -8.61
CA LEU A 10 13.33 4.28 -8.06
C LEU A 10 14.59 4.39 -7.18
N LEU A 11 15.59 5.15 -7.62
CA LEU A 11 16.77 5.45 -6.81
C LEU A 11 16.41 6.20 -5.53
N LEU A 12 15.54 7.22 -5.63
CA LEU A 12 15.06 7.95 -4.47
C LEU A 12 14.30 7.03 -3.50
N LEU A 13 13.41 6.18 -4.01
CA LEU A 13 12.68 5.18 -3.22
C LEU A 13 13.63 4.24 -2.48
N LEU A 14 14.67 3.75 -3.15
CA LEU A 14 15.69 2.88 -2.56
C LEU A 14 16.48 3.62 -1.47
N THR A 15 16.89 4.86 -1.73
CA THR A 15 17.60 5.66 -0.72
C THR A 15 16.75 5.90 0.52
N VAL A 16 15.49 6.32 0.37
CA VAL A 16 14.55 6.51 1.49
C VAL A 16 14.38 5.21 2.27
N THR A 17 14.23 4.07 1.58
CA THR A 17 14.12 2.74 2.21
C THR A 17 15.33 2.42 3.09
N VAL A 18 16.55 2.69 2.59
CA VAL A 18 17.78 2.51 3.38
C VAL A 18 17.77 3.41 4.62
N PHE A 19 17.38 4.69 4.48
CA PHE A 19 17.26 5.60 5.63
C PHE A 19 16.19 5.17 6.65
N ILE A 20 15.07 4.59 6.21
CA ILE A 20 14.04 4.03 7.11
C ILE A 20 14.66 2.94 7.99
N VAL A 21 15.37 1.99 7.39
CA VAL A 21 15.99 0.85 8.10
C VAL A 21 17.08 1.29 9.08
N LEU A 22 17.87 2.31 8.71
CA LEU A 22 18.95 2.83 9.55
C LEU A 22 18.47 3.79 10.65
N SER A 23 17.23 4.29 10.56
CA SER A 23 16.70 5.27 11.50
C SER A 23 16.45 4.65 12.88
N LYS A 24 17.08 5.23 13.91
CA LYS A 24 16.89 4.86 15.32
C LYS A 24 15.77 5.63 16.01
N HIS A 25 15.31 6.73 15.39
CA HIS A 25 14.28 7.59 15.96
C HIS A 25 12.94 7.29 15.28
N LEU A 26 11.95 6.86 16.07
CA LEU A 26 10.65 6.46 15.54
C LEU A 26 9.92 7.59 14.80
N VAL A 27 10.03 8.83 15.27
CA VAL A 27 9.45 10.00 14.59
C VAL A 27 10.08 10.20 13.21
N ILE A 28 11.42 10.12 13.12
CA ILE A 28 12.13 10.26 11.84
C ILE A 28 11.77 9.11 10.91
N SER A 29 11.72 7.88 11.43
CA SER A 29 11.29 6.69 10.66
C SER A 29 9.86 6.86 10.11
N SER A 30 8.93 7.37 10.93
CA SER A 30 7.55 7.65 10.50
C SER A 30 7.44 8.74 9.44
N ILE A 31 8.31 9.76 9.47
CA ILE A 31 8.34 10.78 8.42
C ILE A 31 8.89 10.16 7.12
N LEU A 32 9.94 9.34 7.23
CA LEU A 32 10.52 8.67 6.06
C LEU A 32 9.53 7.68 5.42
N THR A 33 8.72 6.95 6.18
CA THR A 33 7.66 6.09 5.61
C THR A 33 6.58 6.90 4.89
N CYS A 34 6.20 8.08 5.41
CA CYS A 34 5.30 9.01 4.70
C CYS A 34 5.90 9.48 3.36
N THR A 35 7.19 9.81 3.34
CA THR A 35 7.88 10.18 2.09
C THR A 35 7.93 9.01 1.11
N PHE A 36 8.15 7.79 1.59
CA PHE A 36 8.14 6.58 0.78
C PHE A 36 6.79 6.36 0.09
N SER A 37 5.67 6.42 0.84
CA SER A 37 4.33 6.32 0.26
C SER A 37 4.02 7.44 -0.74
N SER A 38 4.48 8.67 -0.46
CA SER A 38 4.31 9.79 -1.39
C SER A 38 5.04 9.57 -2.72
N LEU A 39 6.23 8.96 -2.68
CA LEU A 39 6.99 8.59 -3.89
C LEU A 39 6.32 7.46 -4.66
N ILE A 40 5.75 6.47 -3.97
CA ILE A 40 4.96 5.40 -4.62
C ILE A 40 3.74 5.99 -5.34
N ALA A 41 3.01 6.90 -4.70
CA ALA A 41 1.87 7.57 -5.34
C ALA A 41 2.28 8.28 -6.65
N LEU A 42 3.46 8.91 -6.67
CA LEU A 42 4.00 9.53 -7.88
C LEU A 42 4.36 8.49 -8.96
N ILE A 43 4.93 7.34 -8.57
CA ILE A 43 5.20 6.23 -9.49
C ILE A 43 3.88 5.73 -10.12
N TYR A 44 2.81 5.58 -9.33
CA TYR A 44 1.50 5.18 -9.86
C TYR A 44 0.92 6.20 -10.83
N LEU A 45 1.11 7.50 -10.61
CA LEU A 45 0.71 8.52 -11.59
C LEU A 45 1.46 8.36 -12.91
N ILE A 46 2.77 8.08 -12.87
CA ILE A 46 3.57 7.86 -14.09
C ILE A 46 3.15 6.58 -14.81
N MET A 47 2.68 5.58 -14.06
CA MET A 47 2.12 4.34 -14.61
C MET A 47 0.68 4.50 -15.15
N ASN A 48 0.15 5.73 -15.23
CA ASN A 48 -1.24 6.02 -15.65
C ASN A 48 -2.29 5.34 -14.75
N ALA A 49 -2.01 5.19 -13.46
CA ALA A 49 -2.93 4.64 -12.46
C ALA A 49 -3.35 5.73 -11.44
N PRO A 50 -4.15 6.74 -11.86
CA PRO A 50 -4.50 7.87 -11.01
C PRO A 50 -5.35 7.48 -9.79
N ASP A 51 -6.30 6.56 -9.95
CA ASP A 51 -7.16 6.11 -8.85
C ASP A 51 -6.33 5.44 -7.74
N VAL A 52 -5.36 4.58 -8.13
CA VAL A 52 -4.43 3.92 -7.20
C VAL A 52 -3.48 4.94 -6.54
N ALA A 53 -3.02 5.93 -7.30
CA ALA A 53 -2.16 7.00 -6.76
C ALA A 53 -2.88 7.84 -5.69
N ILE A 54 -4.14 8.21 -5.92
CA ILE A 54 -4.93 8.97 -4.94
C ILE A 54 -5.16 8.14 -3.67
N THR A 55 -5.43 6.83 -3.80
CA THR A 55 -5.59 5.96 -2.64
C THR A 55 -4.29 5.82 -1.85
N GLU A 56 -3.13 5.69 -2.51
CA GLU A 56 -1.83 5.60 -1.84
C GLU A 56 -1.46 6.91 -1.15
N ALA A 57 -1.67 8.05 -1.81
CA ALA A 57 -1.43 9.36 -1.21
C ALA A 57 -2.33 9.59 0.02
N SER A 58 -3.60 9.19 -0.06
CA SER A 58 -4.57 9.42 1.03
C SER A 58 -4.35 8.47 2.21
N VAL A 59 -4.18 7.18 1.94
CA VAL A 59 -4.10 6.14 2.98
C VAL A 59 -2.66 5.91 3.45
N GLY A 60 -1.73 5.73 2.51
CA GLY A 60 -0.31 5.45 2.79
C GLY A 60 0.38 6.68 3.39
N ALA A 61 0.40 7.79 2.65
CA ALA A 61 1.05 9.01 3.16
C ALA A 61 0.19 9.77 4.20
N GLY A 62 -1.13 9.81 4.04
CA GLY A 62 -2.04 10.54 4.93
C GLY A 62 -2.39 9.80 6.21
N LEU A 63 -3.37 8.88 6.13
CA LEU A 63 -3.97 8.22 7.30
C LEU A 63 -2.96 7.43 8.13
N THR A 64 -2.09 6.64 7.49
CA THR A 64 -1.10 5.82 8.19
C THR A 64 -0.14 6.68 9.00
N THR A 65 0.27 7.83 8.47
CA THR A 65 1.10 8.80 9.20
C THR A 65 0.37 9.33 10.43
N VAL A 66 -0.89 9.77 10.28
CA VAL A 66 -1.70 10.27 11.41
C VAL A 66 -1.82 9.21 12.50
N PHE A 67 -2.14 7.96 12.15
CA PHE A 67 -2.26 6.88 13.12
C PHE A 67 -0.92 6.52 13.76
N THR A 68 0.18 6.55 13.01
CA THR A 68 1.52 6.28 13.55
C THR A 68 1.91 7.36 14.56
N PHE A 69 1.67 8.64 14.25
CA PHE A 69 1.92 9.73 15.20
C PHE A 69 0.99 9.70 16.41
N ALA A 70 -0.28 9.35 16.23
CA ALA A 70 -1.21 9.14 17.33
C ALA A 70 -0.70 8.04 18.27
N ALA A 71 -0.28 6.89 17.73
CA ALA A 71 0.32 5.81 18.51
C ALA A 71 1.62 6.26 19.21
N LEU A 72 2.51 6.96 18.50
CA LEU A 72 3.75 7.49 19.08
C LEU A 72 3.50 8.47 20.23
N SER A 73 2.43 9.26 20.16
CA SER A 73 2.05 10.19 21.24
C SER A 73 1.67 9.49 22.56
N LEU A 74 1.26 8.22 22.48
CA LEU A 74 0.89 7.40 23.63
C LEU A 74 2.09 6.68 24.27
N ILE A 75 3.21 6.54 23.55
CA ILE A 75 4.39 5.80 24.02
C ILE A 75 5.26 6.72 24.90
N LYS A 76 5.29 6.47 26.21
CA LYS A 76 6.22 7.12 27.16
C LYS A 76 7.44 6.24 27.48
N ASN A 77 8.64 6.82 27.36
CA ASN A 77 9.96 6.27 27.72
C ASN A 77 10.44 5.04 26.94
N HIS A 78 11.51 5.24 26.17
CA HIS A 78 12.18 4.22 25.35
C HIS A 78 13.37 3.60 26.10
N LYS A 79 13.19 2.41 26.67
CA LYS A 79 14.29 1.45 26.87
C LYS A 79 13.93 0.17 26.13
N ILE A 80 14.24 0.13 24.84
CA ILE A 80 14.09 -1.07 24.03
C ILE A 80 15.30 -1.96 24.33
N ASN A 81 15.06 -3.16 24.86
CA ASN A 81 16.08 -4.20 24.87
C ASN A 81 15.95 -4.95 23.54
N LEU A 82 16.81 -4.63 22.58
CA LEU A 82 16.79 -5.28 21.26
C LEU A 82 17.33 -6.71 21.41
N SER A 83 16.43 -7.68 21.55
CA SER A 83 16.78 -9.08 21.35
C SER A 83 16.57 -9.42 19.88
N HIS A 84 17.65 -9.44 19.10
CA HIS A 84 17.59 -9.95 17.73
C HIS A 84 17.59 -11.47 17.78
N SER A 85 16.42 -12.08 17.59
CA SER A 85 16.33 -13.53 17.42
C SER A 85 16.81 -13.91 16.02
N PRO A 86 17.86 -14.76 15.86
CA PRO A 86 18.31 -15.22 14.56
C PRO A 86 17.22 -16.01 13.81
N ILE A 87 16.27 -16.62 14.55
CA ILE A 87 15.08 -17.26 14.00
C ILE A 87 14.20 -16.25 13.25
N MET A 88 13.95 -15.07 13.82
CA MET A 88 13.09 -14.07 13.20
C MET A 88 13.71 -13.56 11.89
N LEU A 89 15.03 -13.34 11.89
CA LEU A 89 15.76 -12.92 10.70
C LEU A 89 15.71 -14.01 9.61
N PHE A 90 15.85 -15.28 9.98
CA PHE A 90 15.70 -16.41 9.05
C PHE A 90 14.31 -16.44 8.41
N PHE A 91 13.23 -16.30 9.19
CA PHE A 91 11.86 -16.27 8.64
C PHE A 91 11.63 -15.09 7.70
N ILE A 92 12.13 -13.90 8.03
CA ILE A 92 12.00 -12.71 7.17
C ILE A 92 12.75 -12.91 5.86
N LEU A 93 13.98 -13.41 5.90
CA LEU A 93 14.77 -13.68 4.69
C LEU A 93 14.15 -14.79 3.85
N PHE A 94 13.68 -15.86 4.48
CA PHE A 94 12.98 -16.94 3.80
C PHE A 94 11.74 -16.43 3.08
N LEU A 95 10.91 -15.63 3.77
CA LEU A 95 9.71 -15.04 3.18
C LEU A 95 10.05 -14.09 2.02
N ALA A 96 11.08 -13.26 2.17
CA ALA A 96 11.53 -12.36 1.11
C ALA A 96 12.00 -13.11 -0.14
N ILE A 97 12.79 -14.17 0.03
CA ILE A 97 13.25 -15.02 -1.08
C ILE A 97 12.06 -15.73 -1.72
N TYR A 98 11.19 -16.31 -0.91
CA TYR A 98 10.00 -17.03 -1.37
C TYR A 98 9.09 -16.13 -2.23
N LEU A 99 8.81 -14.91 -1.76
CA LEU A 99 8.04 -13.93 -2.54
C LEU A 99 8.78 -13.46 -3.79
N SER A 100 10.10 -13.31 -3.72
CA SER A 100 10.92 -12.92 -4.89
C SER A 100 10.91 -13.98 -6.00
N CYS A 101 10.78 -15.27 -5.67
CA CYS A 101 10.64 -16.33 -6.66
C CYS A 101 9.39 -16.17 -7.54
N PHE A 102 8.30 -15.61 -7.01
CA PHE A 102 7.10 -15.33 -7.81
C PHE A 102 7.29 -14.23 -8.83
N ILE A 103 8.21 -13.28 -8.60
CA ILE A 103 8.49 -12.20 -9.54
C ILE A 103 9.01 -12.76 -10.87
N ILE A 104 9.76 -13.86 -10.84
CA ILE A 104 10.31 -14.53 -12.03
C ILE A 104 9.19 -15.15 -12.89
N GLN A 105 8.04 -15.45 -12.30
CA GLN A 105 6.89 -16.03 -13.02
C GLN A 105 5.97 -14.96 -13.63
N LEU A 106 6.17 -13.69 -13.28
CA LEU A 106 5.35 -12.61 -13.84
C LEU A 106 5.76 -12.34 -15.30
N PRO A 107 4.78 -11.99 -16.18
CA PRO A 107 5.10 -11.52 -17.52
C PRO A 107 6.04 -10.32 -17.48
N ASP A 108 6.85 -10.18 -18.53
CA ASP A 108 7.71 -9.00 -18.69
C ASP A 108 6.87 -7.72 -18.62
N PHE A 109 7.43 -6.71 -17.95
CA PHE A 109 6.77 -5.44 -17.75
C PHE A 109 6.43 -4.80 -19.11
N GLY A 110 5.15 -4.52 -19.35
CA GLY A 110 4.66 -3.94 -20.61
C GLY A 110 4.58 -4.92 -21.79
N SER A 111 4.73 -6.23 -21.56
CA SER A 111 4.52 -7.23 -22.61
C SER A 111 3.07 -7.21 -23.12
N HIS A 112 2.90 -7.15 -24.44
CA HIS A 112 1.56 -7.12 -25.06
C HIS A 112 0.86 -8.49 -24.95
N ASP A 113 1.66 -9.56 -24.83
CA ASP A 113 1.19 -10.93 -24.69
C ASP A 113 0.85 -11.29 -23.24
N ALA A 114 0.90 -10.34 -22.29
CA ALA A 114 0.52 -10.60 -20.91
C ALA A 114 -0.95 -11.07 -20.85
N PRO A 115 -1.28 -12.10 -20.03
CA PRO A 115 -2.62 -12.69 -20.00
C PRO A 115 -3.77 -11.69 -19.81
N ILE A 116 -3.52 -10.58 -19.10
CA ILE A 116 -4.49 -9.52 -18.86
C ILE A 116 -4.90 -8.78 -20.14
N HIS A 117 -4.00 -8.63 -21.10
CA HIS A 117 -4.25 -7.92 -22.36
C HIS A 117 -4.98 -8.79 -23.39
N LEU A 118 -4.98 -10.12 -23.23
CA LEU A 118 -5.57 -11.05 -24.19
C LEU A 118 -7.08 -11.18 -24.07
N HIS A 119 -7.64 -11.09 -22.86
CA HIS A 119 -9.06 -11.38 -22.64
C HIS A 119 -9.75 -10.39 -21.69
N VAL A 120 -9.22 -10.17 -20.49
CA VAL A 120 -9.90 -9.37 -19.45
C VAL A 120 -9.98 -7.90 -19.83
N ALA A 121 -8.84 -7.28 -20.16
CA ALA A 121 -8.79 -5.85 -20.44
C ALA A 121 -9.64 -5.45 -21.66
N PRO A 122 -9.56 -6.16 -22.83
CA PRO A 122 -10.44 -5.88 -23.96
C PRO A 122 -11.93 -6.03 -23.62
N TYR A 123 -12.28 -7.10 -22.89
CA TYR A 123 -13.65 -7.35 -22.48
C TYR A 123 -14.23 -6.22 -21.63
N TYR A 124 -13.46 -5.69 -20.67
CA TYR A 124 -13.91 -4.54 -19.87
C TYR A 124 -14.05 -3.29 -20.74
N ILE A 125 -13.04 -2.94 -21.55
CA ILE A 125 -13.07 -1.74 -22.41
C ILE A 125 -14.30 -1.73 -23.33
N GLU A 126 -14.65 -2.86 -23.94
CA GLU A 126 -15.78 -2.97 -24.86
C GLU A 126 -17.15 -2.93 -24.17
N ASN A 127 -17.26 -3.51 -22.96
CA ASN A 127 -18.54 -3.66 -22.27
C ASN A 127 -18.83 -2.55 -21.24
N THR A 128 -17.82 -1.79 -20.82
CA THR A 128 -17.98 -0.65 -19.90
C THR A 128 -19.04 0.34 -20.40
N LYS A 129 -18.96 0.77 -21.68
CA LYS A 129 -19.94 1.71 -22.27
C LYS A 129 -21.37 1.18 -22.32
N LYS A 130 -21.55 -0.15 -22.35
CA LYS A 130 -22.88 -0.78 -22.40
C LYS A 130 -23.54 -0.84 -21.03
N ILE A 131 -22.73 -0.93 -19.97
CA ILE A 131 -23.21 -1.08 -18.59
C ILE A 131 -23.49 0.29 -17.95
N ALA A 132 -22.61 1.26 -18.15
CA ALA A 132 -22.76 2.59 -17.58
C ALA A 132 -22.08 3.66 -18.45
N ASP A 133 -22.71 4.83 -18.56
CA ASP A 133 -22.17 6.00 -19.28
C ASP A 133 -21.24 6.82 -18.38
N ILE A 134 -20.25 6.16 -17.77
CA ILE A 134 -19.26 6.79 -16.89
C ILE A 134 -17.89 6.62 -17.54
N SER A 135 -17.14 7.71 -17.65
CA SER A 135 -15.85 7.71 -18.35
C SER A 135 -14.74 6.98 -17.59
N ASN A 136 -14.83 6.84 -16.27
CA ASN A 136 -13.83 6.14 -15.46
C ASN A 136 -14.06 4.62 -15.47
N ILE A 137 -13.23 3.92 -16.26
CA ILE A 137 -13.28 2.47 -16.39
C ILE A 137 -12.94 1.73 -15.10
N VAL A 138 -12.02 2.25 -14.29
CA VAL A 138 -11.59 1.61 -13.03
C VAL A 138 -12.73 1.61 -12.03
N THR A 139 -13.46 2.72 -11.92
CA THR A 139 -14.65 2.80 -11.06
C THR A 139 -15.73 1.79 -11.48
N ILE A 140 -15.98 1.62 -12.78
CA ILE A 140 -16.95 0.62 -13.27
C ILE A 140 -16.47 -0.81 -13.01
N ILE A 141 -15.17 -1.08 -13.16
CA ILE A 141 -14.62 -2.40 -12.85
C ILE A 141 -14.82 -2.72 -11.37
N LEU A 142 -14.45 -1.82 -10.47
CA LEU A 142 -14.59 -2.04 -9.02
C LEU A 142 -16.05 -2.11 -8.57
N ALA A 143 -16.93 -1.25 -9.10
CA ALA A 143 -18.33 -1.21 -8.67
C ALA A 143 -19.21 -2.29 -9.30
N SER A 144 -18.93 -2.72 -10.54
CA SER A 144 -19.81 -3.61 -11.30
C SER A 144 -19.15 -4.94 -11.64
N PHE A 145 -18.10 -4.97 -12.47
CA PHE A 145 -17.51 -6.24 -12.92
C PHE A 145 -16.90 -7.06 -11.78
N ARG A 146 -16.29 -6.38 -10.81
CA ARG A 146 -15.64 -6.95 -9.63
C ARG A 146 -16.23 -6.37 -8.33
N GLY A 147 -17.51 -6.01 -8.36
CA GLY A 147 -18.25 -5.45 -7.21
C GLY A 147 -18.22 -6.33 -5.96
N TYR A 148 -18.18 -7.66 -6.13
CA TYR A 148 -18.08 -8.59 -5.00
C TYR A 148 -16.75 -8.47 -4.24
N ASP A 149 -15.64 -8.22 -4.94
CA ASP A 149 -14.34 -8.05 -4.31
C ASP A 149 -14.33 -6.76 -3.48
N THR A 150 -14.80 -5.65 -4.05
CA THR A 150 -14.90 -4.35 -3.36
C THR A 150 -15.91 -4.38 -2.20
N PHE A 151 -17.00 -5.14 -2.32
CA PHE A 151 -17.92 -5.38 -1.21
C PHE A 151 -17.23 -6.12 -0.06
N GLY A 152 -16.43 -7.15 -0.37
CA GLY A 152 -15.60 -7.85 0.59
C GLY A 152 -14.59 -6.94 1.29
N GLU A 153 -13.85 -6.14 0.52
CA GLU A 153 -12.91 -5.13 1.04
C GLU A 153 -13.61 -4.15 2.00
N THR A 154 -14.81 -3.68 1.65
CA THR A 154 -15.61 -2.77 2.48
C THR A 154 -16.01 -3.42 3.81
N ILE A 155 -16.40 -4.69 3.81
CA ILE A 155 -16.71 -5.44 5.05
C ILE A 155 -15.48 -5.53 5.94
N VAL A 156 -14.29 -5.81 5.38
CA VAL A 156 -13.04 -5.90 6.14
C VAL A 156 -12.71 -4.57 6.81
N VAL A 157 -12.73 -3.47 6.05
CA VAL A 157 -12.46 -2.13 6.59
C VAL A 157 -13.48 -1.72 7.65
N PHE A 158 -14.76 -1.99 7.41
CA PHE A 158 -15.83 -1.72 8.37
C PHE A 158 -15.63 -2.51 9.68
N THR A 159 -15.26 -3.79 9.56
CA THR A 159 -15.00 -4.65 10.72
C THR A 159 -13.78 -4.16 11.50
N ALA A 160 -12.71 -3.77 10.83
CA ALA A 160 -11.53 -3.17 11.48
C ALA A 160 -11.90 -1.88 12.23
N ALA A 161 -12.70 -1.01 11.63
CA ALA A 161 -13.17 0.22 12.27
C ALA A 161 -14.03 -0.08 13.53
N LEU A 162 -14.94 -1.05 13.46
CA LEU A 162 -15.72 -1.49 14.62
C LEU A 162 -14.83 -2.03 15.74
N CYS A 163 -13.84 -2.87 15.42
CA CYS A 163 -12.90 -3.40 16.40
C CYS A 163 -12.15 -2.27 17.11
N ILE A 164 -11.67 -1.25 16.38
CA ILE A 164 -10.98 -0.09 16.97
C ILE A 164 -11.91 0.66 17.94
N ILE A 165 -13.16 0.92 17.55
CA ILE A 165 -14.14 1.62 18.41
C ILE A 165 -14.41 0.83 19.70
N LEU A 166 -14.56 -0.49 19.61
CA LEU A 166 -14.80 -1.34 20.78
C LEU A 166 -13.60 -1.35 21.74
N ILE A 167 -12.37 -1.45 21.22
CA ILE A 167 -11.14 -1.41 22.02
C ILE A 167 -11.02 -0.05 22.75
N LEU A 168 -11.21 1.07 22.03
CA LEU A 168 -11.09 2.40 22.61
C LEU A 168 -12.19 2.70 23.63
N LYS A 169 -13.41 2.15 23.46
CA LYS A 169 -14.50 2.28 24.43
C LYS A 169 -14.18 1.56 25.75
N GLU A 170 -13.58 0.37 25.68
CA GLU A 170 -13.22 -0.40 26.88
C GLU A 170 -12.16 0.33 27.72
N GLU A 171 -11.14 0.94 27.08
CA GLU A 171 -10.13 1.71 27.80
C GLU A 171 -10.71 2.90 28.57
N LYS A 172 -11.69 3.59 27.98
CA LYS A 172 -12.35 4.72 28.66
C LYS A 172 -13.07 4.27 29.94
N ASN A 173 -13.80 3.16 29.88
CA ASN A 173 -14.53 2.61 31.02
C ASN A 173 -13.62 2.05 32.14
N LYS A 174 -12.35 1.76 31.87
CA LYS A 174 -11.38 1.35 32.90
C LYS A 174 -10.75 2.53 33.65
N ASN A 175 -10.80 3.73 33.05
CA ASN A 175 -10.21 4.95 33.59
C ASN A 175 -11.23 5.86 34.30
N ASP A 176 -12.53 5.54 34.20
CA ASP A 176 -13.64 6.12 34.98
C ASP A 176 -13.98 5.21 36.19
#